data_AF-U1Q8P6-F1
#
_entry.id   AF-U1Q8P6-F1
#
_cell.length_a   1.000
_cell.length_b   1.000
_cell.length_c   1.000
_cell.angle_alpha   90.00
_cell.angle_beta   90.00
_cell.angle_gamma   90.00
#
_symmetry.space_group_name_H-M   'P 1'
#
loop_
_entity.id
_entity.type
_entity.pdbx_description
1 polymer ?
#
loop_
_entity_poly.entity_id
_entity_poly.type
_entity_poly.pdbx_seq_one_letter_code
_entity_poly.pdbx_strand_id
1 'polypeptide(L)'
;MLLRAGFQNATRAGALLDDPALVALLPTADTDRPDRGRIRPSADSVRRPGGRPGDMELGPGREDLIEALALTADPDLALLNLVRFAEASAAAETRLRACELGVEPGCTRTPAALLHGLLTAADKDTVPSAGGDDSAELLEFRRRLLAVLGASQALGDFLVAHPDRVTALAPTRAWAAPGEPSAREALRR
;
A
#
# COMPACT_ATOMS: atom_id res chain seq x y z
N MET A 1 -12.25 12.21 -9.07
CA MET A 1 -11.14 11.27 -9.37
C MET A 1 -11.55 9.82 -9.16
N LEU A 2 -12.12 9.44 -8.01
CA LEU A 2 -12.53 8.05 -7.68
C LEU A 2 -13.43 7.37 -8.74
N LEU A 3 -14.46 8.06 -9.24
CA LEU A 3 -15.31 7.49 -10.32
C LEU A 3 -14.54 7.17 -11.60
N ARG A 4 -13.48 7.94 -11.92
CA ARG A 4 -12.60 7.66 -13.07
C ARG A 4 -11.67 6.48 -12.82
N ALA A 5 -11.33 6.23 -11.56
CA ALA A 5 -10.55 5.08 -11.12
C ALA A 5 -11.41 3.80 -10.97
N GLY A 6 -12.68 3.82 -11.38
CA GLY A 6 -13.55 2.64 -11.40
C GLY A 6 -14.30 2.36 -10.09
N PHE A 7 -14.17 3.21 -9.08
CA PHE A 7 -14.92 3.05 -7.83
C PHE A 7 -16.42 3.24 -8.06
N GLN A 8 -17.22 2.24 -7.69
CA GLN A 8 -18.67 2.25 -7.73
C GLN A 8 -19.25 3.11 -6.58
N ASN A 9 -18.60 3.13 -5.41
CA ASN A 9 -19.06 3.90 -4.26
C ASN A 9 -18.00 4.92 -3.80
N ALA A 10 -17.92 6.03 -4.53
CA ALA A 10 -16.94 7.10 -4.27
C ALA A 10 -17.01 7.67 -2.85
N THR A 11 -18.20 7.75 -2.24
CA THR A 11 -18.36 8.25 -0.86
C THR A 11 -17.75 7.28 0.15
N ARG A 12 -18.04 5.98 0.01
CA ARG A 12 -17.47 4.94 0.88
C ARG A 12 -15.95 4.84 0.67
N ALA A 13 -15.51 4.87 -0.58
CA ALA A 13 -14.08 4.85 -0.90
C ALA A 13 -13.36 6.06 -0.30
N GLY A 14 -13.95 7.26 -0.36
CA GLY A 14 -13.43 8.45 0.30
C GLY A 14 -13.25 8.24 1.81
N ALA A 15 -14.29 7.71 2.49
CA ALA A 15 -14.20 7.44 3.93
C ALA A 15 -13.13 6.39 4.29
N LEU A 16 -12.96 5.35 3.46
CA LEU A 16 -11.94 4.32 3.64
C LEU A 16 -10.51 4.86 3.39
N LEU A 17 -10.35 5.81 2.47
CA LEU A 17 -9.06 6.49 2.26
C LEU A 17 -8.66 7.40 3.43
N ASP A 18 -9.63 7.81 4.24
CA ASP A 18 -9.43 8.55 5.50
C ASP A 18 -9.26 7.64 6.73
N ASP A 19 -9.30 6.32 6.54
CA ASP A 19 -9.12 5.38 7.65
C ASP A 19 -7.75 5.53 8.32
N PRO A 20 -7.67 5.61 9.66
CA PRO A 20 -6.42 5.87 10.36
C PRO A 20 -5.38 4.76 10.18
N ALA A 21 -5.80 3.49 10.04
CA ALA A 21 -4.87 2.38 9.85
C ALA A 21 -4.23 2.44 8.45
N LEU A 22 -4.99 2.85 7.44
CA LEU A 22 -4.46 3.07 6.09
C LEU A 22 -3.57 4.32 6.03
N VAL A 23 -4.03 5.44 6.60
CA VAL A 23 -3.29 6.71 6.59
C VAL A 23 -1.93 6.58 7.27
N ALA A 24 -1.82 5.79 8.34
CA ALA A 24 -0.56 5.54 9.03
C ALA A 24 0.49 4.79 8.16
N LEU A 25 0.05 4.12 7.08
CA LEU A 25 0.93 3.37 6.18
C LEU A 25 1.31 4.14 4.91
N LEU A 26 0.60 5.22 4.60
CA LEU A 26 0.83 6.00 3.39
C LEU A 26 1.99 7.00 3.58
N PRO A 27 2.74 7.31 2.50
CA PRO A 27 3.76 8.34 2.57
C PRO A 27 3.10 9.68 2.89
N THR A 28 3.52 10.31 3.98
CA THR A 28 3.14 11.69 4.28
C THR A 28 3.97 12.61 3.39
N ALA A 29 3.38 13.70 2.89
CA ALA A 29 4.05 14.62 1.97
C ALA A 29 5.36 15.24 2.53
N ASP A 30 5.67 15.03 3.80
CA ASP A 30 6.87 15.51 4.50
C ASP A 30 8.07 14.56 4.43
N THR A 31 7.92 13.30 4.02
CA THR A 31 9.05 12.33 4.05
C THR A 31 10.07 12.50 2.94
N ASP A 32 9.87 13.43 1.99
CA ASP A 32 10.76 13.62 0.83
C ASP A 32 11.04 15.10 0.50
N ARG A 33 11.10 15.98 1.50
CA ARG A 33 11.74 17.28 1.30
C ARG A 33 13.16 17.22 1.87
N PRO A 34 14.21 16.97 1.04
CA PRO A 34 15.55 17.36 1.44
C PRO A 34 15.48 18.84 1.80
N ASP A 35 16.00 19.21 2.97
CA ASP A 35 16.07 20.56 3.50
C ASP A 35 16.68 21.52 2.47
N ARG A 36 15.86 22.02 1.55
CA ARG A 36 16.18 23.15 0.70
C ARG A 36 15.59 24.35 1.39
N GLY A 37 16.34 24.81 2.39
CA GLY A 37 16.35 26.17 2.89
C GLY A 37 14.98 26.69 3.26
N ARG A 38 14.67 26.68 4.55
CA ARG A 38 13.62 27.52 5.14
C ARG A 38 13.81 28.99 4.69
N ILE A 39 13.17 29.37 3.59
CA ILE A 39 12.86 30.77 3.35
C ILE A 39 11.66 31.06 4.24
N ARG A 40 11.87 31.99 5.17
CA ARG A 40 10.89 32.51 6.13
C ARG A 40 9.54 32.81 5.45
N PRO A 41 8.43 32.73 6.21
CA PRO A 41 7.09 32.87 5.65
C PRO A 41 6.87 34.30 5.14
N SER A 42 6.60 34.44 3.85
CA SER A 42 6.00 35.66 3.32
C SER A 42 4.52 35.60 3.62
N ALA A 43 4.11 36.40 4.61
CA ALA A 43 2.72 36.65 4.94
C ALA A 43 2.05 37.38 3.76
N ASP A 44 1.46 36.64 2.82
CA ASP A 44 0.31 37.10 2.04
C ASP A 44 -0.31 35.93 1.27
N SER A 45 -1.15 35.14 1.95
CA SER A 45 -2.20 34.39 1.24
C SER A 45 -3.44 34.47 2.11
N VAL A 46 -4.15 35.58 1.93
CA VAL A 46 -5.54 35.74 2.33
C VAL A 46 -6.29 34.50 1.85
N ARG A 47 -6.59 33.62 2.80
CA ARG A 47 -7.39 32.42 2.63
C ARG A 47 -8.75 32.86 2.11
N ARG A 48 -8.95 32.82 0.79
CA ARG A 48 -10.26 32.93 0.16
C ARG A 48 -11.11 31.78 0.70
N PRO A 49 -12.16 32.02 1.50
CA PRO A 49 -13.06 30.97 1.91
C PRO A 49 -14.04 30.74 0.75
N GLY A 50 -13.63 29.91 -0.20
CA GLY A 50 -14.42 29.66 -1.42
C GLY A 50 -14.10 28.34 -2.12
N GLY A 51 -13.41 27.41 -1.47
CA GLY A 51 -13.21 26.06 -2.01
C GLY A 51 -14.54 25.32 -2.00
N ARG A 52 -15.00 24.87 -3.16
CA ARG A 52 -16.12 23.92 -3.28
C ARG A 52 -15.86 22.74 -2.33
N PRO A 53 -16.85 22.30 -1.53
CA PRO A 53 -16.73 21.04 -0.80
C PRO A 53 -16.72 19.91 -1.83
N GLY A 54 -15.53 19.49 -2.27
CA GLY A 54 -15.37 18.49 -3.33
C GLY A 54 -13.94 18.37 -3.84
N ASP A 55 -13.16 19.45 -3.82
CA ASP A 55 -11.71 19.40 -4.10
C ASP A 55 -10.96 19.19 -2.79
N MET A 56 -11.09 17.98 -2.24
CA MET A 56 -10.19 17.51 -1.20
C MET A 56 -8.87 17.20 -1.93
N GLU A 57 -7.88 18.10 -1.88
CA GLU A 57 -6.54 17.81 -2.40
C GLU A 57 -6.04 16.56 -1.66
N LEU A 58 -6.04 15.43 -2.36
CA LEU A 58 -5.53 14.17 -1.86
C LEU A 58 -4.01 14.30 -1.85
N GLY A 59 -3.36 13.93 -0.74
CA GLY A 59 -1.90 13.90 -0.70
C GLY A 59 -1.32 12.94 -1.76
N PRO A 60 -0.07 13.13 -2.20
CA PRO A 60 0.52 12.38 -3.32
C PRO A 60 0.49 10.85 -3.11
N GLY A 61 0.60 10.38 -1.87
CA GLY A 61 0.48 8.95 -1.54
C GLY A 61 -0.91 8.37 -1.77
N ARG A 62 -1.97 9.17 -1.60
CA ARG A 62 -3.35 8.70 -1.86
C ARG A 62 -3.65 8.66 -3.35
N GLU A 63 -3.13 9.62 -4.12
CA GLU A 63 -3.31 9.65 -5.57
C GLU A 63 -2.66 8.44 -6.25
N ASP A 64 -1.41 8.14 -5.89
CA ASP A 64 -0.68 6.95 -6.36
C ASP A 64 -1.38 5.63 -5.95
N LEU A 65 -1.93 5.56 -4.72
CA LEU A 65 -2.73 4.41 -4.32
C LEU A 65 -3.99 4.27 -5.16
N ILE A 66 -4.71 5.36 -5.43
CA ILE A 66 -5.93 5.35 -6.26
C ILE A 66 -5.60 4.89 -7.69
N GLU A 67 -4.48 5.34 -8.26
CA GLU A 67 -4.02 4.90 -9.58
C GLU A 67 -3.72 3.40 -9.60
N ALA A 68 -3.03 2.88 -8.59
CA ALA A 68 -2.76 1.45 -8.48
C ALA A 68 -4.04 0.62 -8.30
N LEU A 69 -5.00 1.10 -7.50
CA LEU A 69 -6.30 0.45 -7.28
C LEU A 69 -7.13 0.41 -8.57
N ALA A 70 -7.04 1.45 -9.41
CA ALA A 70 -7.75 1.51 -10.69
C ALA A 70 -7.36 0.37 -11.67
N LEU A 71 -6.20 -0.26 -11.46
CA LEU A 71 -5.74 -1.40 -12.27
C LEU A 71 -6.27 -2.75 -11.77
N THR A 72 -7.00 -2.78 -10.66
CA THR A 72 -7.56 -4.01 -10.08
C THR A 72 -8.92 -4.35 -10.70
N ALA A 73 -9.35 -5.61 -10.52
CA ALA A 73 -10.63 -6.07 -11.05
C ALA A 73 -11.85 -5.40 -10.38
N ASP A 74 -11.75 -5.15 -9.07
CA ASP A 74 -12.74 -4.41 -8.28
C ASP A 74 -12.00 -3.48 -7.29
N PRO A 75 -11.92 -2.18 -7.58
CA PRO A 75 -11.20 -1.21 -6.75
C PRO A 75 -11.87 -0.98 -5.38
N ASP A 76 -13.21 -1.08 -5.27
CA ASP A 76 -13.90 -0.95 -3.99
C ASP A 76 -13.59 -2.13 -3.06
N LEU A 77 -13.58 -3.35 -3.62
CA LEU A 77 -13.21 -4.56 -2.88
C LEU A 77 -11.73 -4.55 -2.48
N ALA A 78 -10.85 -4.13 -3.39
CA ALA A 78 -9.42 -4.02 -3.12
C ALA A 78 -9.15 -3.04 -1.96
N LEU A 79 -9.76 -1.85 -1.98
CA LEU A 79 -9.61 -0.85 -0.94
C LEU A 79 -10.17 -1.32 0.40
N LEU A 80 -11.37 -1.93 0.40
CA LEU A 80 -11.97 -2.48 1.61
C LEU A 80 -11.09 -3.54 2.27
N ASN A 81 -10.59 -4.49 1.48
CA ASN A 81 -9.73 -5.56 1.98
C ASN A 81 -8.37 -5.02 2.44
N LEU A 82 -7.83 -3.99 1.77
CA LEU A 82 -6.58 -3.34 2.16
C LEU A 82 -6.70 -2.66 3.53
N VAL A 83 -7.79 -1.92 3.78
CA VAL A 83 -8.04 -1.27 5.08
C VAL A 83 -8.13 -2.31 6.19
N ARG A 84 -8.95 -3.36 6.00
CA ARG A 84 -9.09 -4.45 6.99
C ARG A 84 -7.76 -5.14 7.27
N PHE A 85 -6.93 -5.30 6.23
CA PHE A 85 -5.62 -5.92 6.37
C PHE A 85 -4.62 -5.01 7.10
N ALA A 86 -4.66 -3.70 6.86
CA ALA A 86 -3.89 -2.70 7.59
C ALA A 86 -4.24 -2.70 9.08
N GLU A 87 -5.54 -2.69 9.43
CA GLU A 87 -6.02 -2.77 10.81
C GLU A 87 -5.54 -4.05 11.50
N ALA A 88 -5.69 -5.20 10.84
CA ALA A 88 -5.23 -6.48 11.38
C ALA A 88 -3.72 -6.52 11.61
N SER A 89 -2.94 -5.89 10.72
CA SER A 89 -1.48 -5.80 10.82
C SER A 89 -1.05 -4.89 11.98
N ALA A 90 -1.69 -3.73 12.15
CA ALA A 90 -1.45 -2.85 13.29
C ALA A 90 -1.82 -3.52 14.63
N ALA A 91 -2.93 -4.28 14.65
CA ALA A 91 -3.33 -5.06 15.82
C ALA A 91 -2.34 -6.20 16.11
N ALA A 92 -1.80 -6.86 15.09
CA ALA A 92 -0.76 -7.87 15.25
C ALA A 92 0.53 -7.29 15.85
N GLU A 93 1.00 -6.13 15.37
CA GLU A 93 2.15 -5.44 15.97
C GLU A 93 1.90 -5.04 17.42
N THR A 94 0.71 -4.54 17.74
CA THR A 94 0.36 -4.16 19.13
C THR A 94 0.41 -5.38 20.05
N ARG A 95 -0.08 -6.55 19.60
CA ARG A 95 0.01 -7.81 20.35
C ARG A 95 1.44 -8.29 20.51
N LEU A 96 2.25 -8.22 19.45
CA LEU A 96 3.68 -8.57 19.50
C LEU A 96 4.41 -7.71 20.53
N ARG A 97 4.26 -6.38 20.47
CA ARG A 97 4.87 -5.45 21.45
C ARG A 97 4.44 -5.71 22.89
N ALA A 98 3.19 -6.14 23.11
CA ALA A 98 2.71 -6.52 24.44
C ALA A 98 3.36 -7.83 24.95
N CYS A 99 3.70 -8.76 24.05
CA CYS A 99 4.39 -10.00 24.37
C CYS A 99 5.92 -9.84 24.48
N GLU A 100 6.51 -8.89 23.75
CA GLU A 100 7.97 -8.65 23.65
C GLU A 100 8.59 -7.95 24.86
N LEU A 101 7.88 -7.80 25.99
CA LEU A 101 8.44 -7.35 27.27
C LEU A 101 9.46 -8.33 27.89
N GLY A 102 10.15 -9.16 27.09
CA GLY A 102 11.17 -10.11 27.58
C GLY A 102 12.05 -10.88 26.58
N VAL A 103 12.02 -10.65 25.26
CA VAL A 103 12.90 -11.37 24.29
C VAL A 103 13.29 -10.47 23.11
N GLU A 104 14.58 -10.54 22.72
CA GLU A 104 15.18 -9.83 21.57
C GLU A 104 14.47 -10.15 20.23
N PRO A 105 14.20 -9.14 19.38
CA PRO A 105 13.52 -9.33 18.09
C PRO A 105 14.44 -9.98 17.05
N GLY A 106 14.16 -11.24 16.72
CA GLY A 106 14.76 -11.94 15.58
C GLY A 106 14.02 -11.63 14.26
N CYS A 107 14.54 -10.67 13.49
CA CYS A 107 14.53 -10.53 12.02
C CYS A 107 13.36 -11.03 11.12
N THR A 108 12.11 -11.12 11.58
CA THR A 108 10.96 -11.12 10.65
C THR A 108 10.44 -9.70 10.50
N ARG A 109 10.50 -9.15 9.28
CA ARG A 109 9.87 -7.86 8.97
C ARG A 109 8.38 -8.00 9.32
N THR A 110 7.90 -7.16 10.23
CA THR A 110 6.50 -7.20 10.66
C THR A 110 5.57 -6.95 9.47
N PRO A 111 4.34 -7.52 9.49
CA PRO A 111 3.41 -7.34 8.38
C PRO A 111 3.08 -5.87 8.11
N ALA A 112 3.02 -5.01 9.14
CA ALA A 112 2.77 -3.58 8.93
C ALA A 112 3.98 -2.85 8.33
N ALA A 113 5.22 -3.20 8.72
CA ALA A 113 6.42 -2.65 8.09
C ALA A 113 6.54 -3.08 6.62
N LEU A 114 6.15 -4.32 6.28
CA LEU A 114 6.08 -4.79 4.90
C LEU A 114 5.00 -4.04 4.12
N LEU A 115 3.80 -3.90 4.67
CA LEU A 115 2.72 -3.13 4.05
C LEU A 115 3.11 -1.67 3.80
N HIS A 116 3.71 -1.01 4.79
CA HIS A 116 4.24 0.34 4.62
C HIS A 116 5.27 0.39 3.49
N GLY A 117 6.22 -0.56 3.44
CA GLY A 117 7.16 -0.68 2.33
C GLY A 117 6.47 -0.79 0.96
N LEU A 118 5.46 -1.65 0.84
CA LEU A 118 4.69 -1.82 -0.40
C LEU A 118 3.92 -0.56 -0.81
N LEU A 119 3.34 0.17 0.14
CA LEU A 119 2.54 1.37 -0.14
C LEU A 119 3.40 2.62 -0.36
N THR A 120 4.63 2.63 0.13
CA THR A 120 5.62 3.70 -0.13
C THR A 120 6.48 3.44 -1.36
N ALA A 121 6.44 2.23 -1.92
CA ALA A 121 7.01 1.91 -3.21
C ALA A 121 6.22 2.65 -4.30
N ALA A 122 6.62 3.88 -4.56
CA ALA A 122 6.08 4.70 -5.63
C ALA A 122 6.89 4.49 -6.91
N ASP A 123 6.18 4.50 -8.04
CA ASP A 123 6.75 4.57 -9.38
C ASP A 123 7.31 6.00 -9.57
N LYS A 124 8.37 6.35 -8.84
CA LYS A 124 9.03 7.63 -9.06
C LYS A 124 9.96 7.46 -10.27
N ASP A 125 9.76 8.30 -11.28
CA ASP A 125 10.71 8.71 -12.33
C ASP A 125 12.03 9.30 -11.75
N THR A 126 12.57 8.70 -10.70
CA THR A 126 13.84 9.07 -10.11
C THR A 126 14.89 8.17 -10.71
N VAL A 127 15.71 8.77 -11.57
CA VAL A 127 17.00 8.31 -12.12
C VAL A 127 17.42 6.94 -11.60
N PRO A 128 17.61 5.92 -12.47
CA PRO A 128 17.99 4.58 -12.05
C PRO A 128 19.33 4.65 -11.31
N SER A 129 19.23 4.71 -9.98
CA SER A 129 20.35 4.44 -9.09
C SER A 129 20.51 2.93 -9.06
N ALA A 130 21.73 2.45 -8.82
CA ALA A 130 22.16 1.06 -8.97
C ALA A 130 21.42 -0.01 -8.11
N GLY A 131 20.27 0.31 -7.51
CA GLY A 131 19.36 -0.58 -6.78
C GLY A 131 17.97 -0.71 -7.42
N GLY A 132 17.90 -0.69 -8.76
CA GLY A 132 16.63 -0.74 -9.52
C GLY A 132 15.85 -2.05 -9.38
N ASP A 133 16.54 -3.16 -9.11
CA ASP A 133 15.91 -4.50 -9.05
C ASP A 133 15.00 -4.65 -7.80
N ASP A 134 15.45 -4.20 -6.63
CA ASP A 134 14.68 -4.30 -5.37
C ASP A 134 13.39 -3.45 -5.41
N SER A 135 13.45 -2.28 -6.05
CA SER A 135 12.30 -1.38 -6.18
C SER A 135 11.26 -1.93 -7.16
N ALA A 136 11.73 -2.51 -8.28
CA ALA A 136 10.86 -3.17 -9.25
C ALA A 136 10.16 -4.41 -8.65
N GLU A 137 10.89 -5.20 -7.86
CA GLU A 137 10.31 -6.34 -7.13
C GLU A 137 9.24 -5.88 -6.14
N LEU A 138 9.50 -4.81 -5.38
CA LEU A 138 8.54 -4.27 -4.42
C LEU A 138 7.27 -3.73 -5.10
N LEU A 139 7.41 -3.07 -6.25
CA LEU A 139 6.29 -2.61 -7.07
C LEU A 139 5.49 -3.78 -7.64
N GLU A 140 6.15 -4.85 -8.11
CA GLU A 140 5.45 -6.05 -8.57
C GLU A 140 4.69 -6.73 -7.42
N PHE A 141 5.30 -6.83 -6.25
CA PHE A 141 4.64 -7.37 -5.06
C PHE A 141 3.39 -6.53 -4.74
N ARG A 142 3.50 -5.21 -4.72
CA ARG A 142 2.37 -4.30 -4.51
C ARG A 142 1.25 -4.57 -5.53
N ARG A 143 1.58 -4.63 -6.83
CA ARG A 143 0.59 -4.91 -7.90
C ARG A 143 -0.13 -6.23 -7.68
N ARG A 144 0.61 -7.31 -7.35
CA ARG A 144 0.02 -8.64 -7.10
C ARG A 144 -0.87 -8.66 -5.88
N LEU A 145 -0.45 -8.00 -4.79
CA LEU A 145 -1.26 -7.86 -3.58
C LEU A 145 -2.58 -7.17 -3.92
N LEU A 146 -2.55 -6.00 -4.54
CA LEU A 146 -3.76 -5.24 -4.88
C LEU A 146 -4.66 -6.01 -5.87
N ALA A 147 -4.08 -6.67 -6.86
CA ALA A 147 -4.83 -7.50 -7.80
C ALA A 147 -5.57 -8.65 -7.09
N VAL A 148 -4.91 -9.34 -6.16
CA VAL A 148 -5.51 -10.39 -5.34
C VAL A 148 -6.64 -9.83 -4.46
N LEU A 149 -6.40 -8.71 -3.77
CA LEU A 149 -7.39 -8.10 -2.89
C LEU A 149 -8.64 -7.63 -3.64
N GLY A 150 -8.47 -7.16 -4.89
CA GLY A 150 -9.58 -6.77 -5.77
C GLY A 150 -10.25 -7.92 -6.51
N ALA A 151 -9.63 -9.10 -6.58
CA ALA A 151 -10.19 -10.25 -7.28
C ALA A 151 -10.86 -11.28 -6.37
N SER A 152 -10.53 -11.31 -5.07
CA SER A 152 -10.97 -12.38 -4.18
C SER A 152 -11.24 -11.92 -2.74
N GLN A 153 -12.52 -11.91 -2.36
CA GLN A 153 -12.92 -11.64 -0.99
C GLN A 153 -12.41 -12.71 -0.01
N ALA A 154 -12.49 -13.99 -0.35
CA ALA A 154 -12.04 -15.07 0.52
C ALA A 154 -10.53 -15.02 0.81
N LEU A 155 -9.73 -14.64 -0.19
CA LEU A 155 -8.29 -14.48 -0.01
C LEU A 155 -7.97 -13.20 0.80
N GLY A 156 -8.75 -12.13 0.62
CA GLY A 156 -8.70 -10.95 1.50
C GLY A 156 -8.98 -11.31 2.97
N ASP A 157 -10.06 -12.05 3.22
CA ASP A 157 -10.42 -12.53 4.57
C ASP A 157 -9.32 -13.40 5.19
N PHE A 158 -8.68 -14.26 4.39
CA PHE A 158 -7.56 -15.08 4.83
C PHE A 158 -6.34 -14.23 5.23
N LEU A 159 -5.99 -13.21 4.46
CA LEU A 159 -4.87 -12.31 4.79
C LEU A 159 -5.16 -11.47 6.03
N VAL A 160 -6.41 -11.04 6.22
CA VAL A 160 -6.85 -10.37 7.45
C VAL A 160 -6.70 -11.29 8.67
N ALA A 161 -7.08 -12.57 8.55
CA ALA A 161 -6.93 -13.54 9.63
C ALA A 161 -5.46 -13.93 9.90
N HIS A 162 -4.62 -13.90 8.87
CA HIS A 162 -3.22 -14.35 8.93
C HIS A 162 -2.26 -13.38 8.23
N PRO A 163 -1.96 -12.22 8.84
CA PRO A 163 -1.25 -11.16 8.16
C PRO A 163 0.17 -11.52 7.71
N ASP A 164 0.83 -12.43 8.41
CA ASP A 164 2.18 -12.94 8.07
C ASP A 164 2.22 -13.73 6.75
N ARG A 165 1.05 -14.20 6.27
CA ARG A 165 0.94 -14.95 5.02
C ARG A 165 1.05 -14.08 3.77
N VAL A 166 1.08 -12.75 3.91
CA VAL A 166 1.28 -11.82 2.78
C VAL A 166 2.55 -12.11 1.99
N THR A 167 3.61 -12.61 2.64
CA THR A 167 4.86 -13.00 1.98
C THR A 167 4.69 -14.11 0.97
N ALA A 168 3.59 -14.88 1.00
CA ALA A 168 3.27 -15.87 -0.02
C ALA A 168 3.05 -15.24 -1.41
N LEU A 169 2.70 -13.95 -1.46
CA LEU A 169 2.49 -13.20 -2.70
C LEU A 169 3.77 -12.55 -3.24
N ALA A 170 4.92 -12.78 -2.59
CA ALA A 170 6.21 -12.25 -3.03
C ALA A 170 6.50 -12.64 -4.49
N PRO A 171 7.09 -11.75 -5.32
CA PRO A 171 7.40 -12.02 -6.71
C PRO A 171 8.26 -13.26 -6.93
N THR A 172 9.22 -13.50 -6.05
CA THR A 172 10.06 -14.71 -6.02
C THR A 172 9.29 -16.02 -5.86
N ARG A 173 8.05 -15.98 -5.36
CA ARG A 173 7.17 -17.15 -5.23
C ARG A 173 6.16 -17.26 -6.37
N ALA A 174 6.28 -16.45 -7.42
CA ALA A 174 5.44 -16.58 -8.60
C ALA A 174 5.65 -17.93 -9.25
N TRP A 175 4.58 -18.41 -9.89
CA TRP A 175 4.72 -19.50 -10.85
C TRP A 175 5.77 -19.19 -11.94
N ALA A 176 5.81 -17.94 -12.41
CA ALA A 176 6.73 -17.48 -13.45
C ALA A 176 8.08 -16.98 -12.91
N ALA A 177 8.42 -17.28 -11.65
CA ALA A 177 9.67 -16.83 -11.06
C ALA A 177 10.87 -17.50 -11.78
N PRO A 178 11.94 -16.75 -12.07
CA PRO A 178 13.12 -17.30 -12.74
C PRO A 178 13.73 -18.41 -11.87
N GLY A 179 13.77 -19.64 -12.40
CA GLY A 179 14.32 -20.82 -11.72
C GLY A 179 13.28 -21.88 -11.32
N GLU A 180 11.98 -21.58 -11.37
CA GLU A 180 10.91 -22.55 -11.13
C GLU A 180 10.46 -23.22 -12.45
N PRO A 181 10.13 -24.53 -12.45
CA PRO A 181 9.56 -25.19 -13.63
C PRO A 181 8.23 -24.54 -14.01
N SER A 182 8.02 -24.35 -15.31
CA SER A 182 6.79 -23.75 -15.83
C SER A 182 5.54 -24.58 -15.45
N ALA A 183 4.35 -23.98 -15.54
CA ALA A 183 3.11 -24.62 -15.07
C ALA A 183 2.83 -25.90 -15.81
N ARG A 184 3.21 -25.91 -17.09
CA ARG A 184 3.16 -27.06 -17.96
C ARG A 184 4.16 -28.15 -17.58
N GLU A 185 5.31 -27.81 -17.00
CA GLU A 185 6.31 -28.78 -16.59
C GLU A 185 5.97 -29.42 -15.24
N ALA A 186 5.45 -28.66 -14.28
CA ALA A 186 5.03 -29.21 -12.99
C ALA A 186 3.80 -30.13 -13.10
N LEU A 187 2.87 -29.84 -14.01
CA LEU A 187 1.68 -30.65 -14.27
C LEU A 187 1.95 -31.92 -15.10
N ARG A 188 3.18 -32.13 -15.57
CA ARG A 188 3.60 -33.33 -16.33
C ARG A 188 4.19 -34.44 -15.44
N ARG A 189 4.13 -34.30 -14.11
CA ARG A 189 4.47 -35.34 -13.13
C ARG A 189 3.25 -36.13 -12.71
#